data_AF-A0A963VMA9-F1
#
_entry.id   AF-A0A963VMA9-F1
#
_cell.length_a   1.000
_cell.length_b   1.000
_cell.length_c   1.000
_cell.angle_alpha   90.00
_cell.angle_beta   90.00
_cell.angle_gamma   90.00
#
_symmetry.space_group_name_H-M   'P 1'
#
loop_
_entity.id
_entity.type
_entity.pdbx_description
1 polymer ?
#
loop_
_entity_poly.entity_id
_entity_poly.type
_entity_poly.pdbx_seq_one_letter_code
_entity_poly.pdbx_strand_id
1 'polypeptide(L)'
;MNAAVTNAPDGKATAVLVVISFALALALMFSPLASPEAPVGIAFWSATAVLAVLASVGIRRVAAIQGTGSGLYASMTAALFGIWIVYFWQLLVVAAEVPRVLLPSPALIVSALWENLGTLGGDFVQTVVKAVFVGWALGCSLGFLVAIAIDRMPFLQRGLLPIASLTSAIPLVGVAPIAIMWFGFEWPSKAAVVVLMTFFPMLVSTL
;
A
#
# COMPACT_ATOMS: atom_id res chain seq x y z
N MET A 1 23.52 -2.65 -33.43
CA MET A 1 23.40 -3.96 -32.77
C MET A 1 24.76 -4.27 -32.14
N ASN A 2 24.79 -4.62 -30.84
CA ASN A 2 25.98 -4.92 -29.99
C ASN A 2 26.75 -3.75 -29.36
N ALA A 3 26.39 -3.39 -28.12
CA ALA A 3 27.32 -2.81 -27.12
C ALA A 3 26.83 -2.93 -25.65
N ALA A 4 25.82 -3.76 -25.33
CA ALA A 4 25.19 -3.76 -23.99
C ALA A 4 25.20 -5.14 -23.29
N VAL A 5 26.16 -6.03 -23.60
CA VAL A 5 26.17 -7.41 -23.05
C VAL A 5 27.32 -7.66 -22.07
N THR A 6 28.24 -6.72 -21.80
CA THR A 6 29.49 -7.05 -21.11
C THR A 6 29.54 -6.85 -19.59
N ASN A 7 28.46 -6.48 -18.90
CA ASN A 7 28.50 -6.32 -17.43
C ASN A 7 27.20 -6.76 -16.72
N ALA A 8 26.61 -7.88 -17.12
CA ALA A 8 25.60 -8.50 -16.27
C ALA A 8 26.28 -8.94 -14.95
N PRO A 9 25.78 -8.52 -13.77
CA PRO A 9 26.40 -8.90 -12.50
C PRO A 9 26.35 -10.42 -12.33
N ASP A 10 27.45 -11.02 -11.89
CA ASP A 10 27.51 -12.45 -11.58
C ASP A 10 26.46 -12.80 -10.52
N GLY A 11 25.57 -13.74 -10.85
CA GLY A 11 24.50 -14.19 -9.95
C GLY A 11 25.02 -14.76 -8.64
N LYS A 12 26.19 -15.44 -8.65
CA LYS A 12 26.82 -15.97 -7.42
C LYS A 12 27.32 -14.84 -6.53
N ALA A 13 28.06 -13.88 -7.09
CA ALA A 13 28.53 -12.71 -6.36
C ALA A 13 27.37 -11.87 -5.80
N THR A 14 26.26 -11.77 -6.55
CA THR A 14 25.05 -11.07 -6.11
C THR A 14 24.38 -11.78 -4.94
N ALA A 15 24.23 -13.10 -5.01
CA ALA A 15 23.67 -13.90 -3.93
C ALA A 15 24.52 -13.79 -2.65
N VAL A 16 25.85 -13.88 -2.77
CA VAL A 16 26.78 -13.73 -1.64
C VAL A 16 26.63 -12.36 -0.99
N LEU A 17 26.57 -11.27 -1.77
CA LEU A 17 26.38 -9.92 -1.24
C LEU A 17 25.05 -9.78 -0.49
N VAL A 18 23.97 -10.32 -1.04
CA VAL A 18 22.65 -10.32 -0.37
C VAL A 18 22.72 -11.08 0.96
N VAL A 19 23.28 -12.28 0.96
CA VAL A 19 23.43 -13.09 2.19
C VAL A 19 24.28 -12.37 3.24
N ILE A 20 25.41 -11.77 2.85
CA ILE A 20 26.26 -11.00 3.76
C ILE A 20 25.50 -9.79 4.32
N SER A 21 24.75 -9.07 3.49
CA SER A 21 23.97 -7.92 3.95
C SER A 21 22.90 -8.33 4.98
N PHE A 22 22.22 -9.47 4.78
CA PHE A 22 21.29 -10.01 5.77
C PHE A 22 21.97 -10.48 7.06
N ALA A 23 23.13 -11.13 6.96
CA ALA A 23 23.90 -11.53 8.13
C ALA A 23 24.34 -10.32 8.96
N LEU A 24 24.80 -9.26 8.30
CA LEU A 24 25.14 -7.98 8.95
C LEU A 24 23.92 -7.28 9.55
N ALA A 25 22.76 -7.34 8.89
CA ALA A 25 21.52 -6.80 9.43
C ALA A 25 21.12 -7.51 10.72
N LEU A 26 21.21 -8.84 10.73
CA LEU A 26 20.90 -9.64 11.90
C LEU A 26 21.91 -9.37 13.02
N ALA A 27 23.21 -9.29 12.69
CA ALA A 27 24.26 -8.94 13.65
C ALA A 27 24.04 -7.55 14.26
N LEU A 28 23.69 -6.54 13.47
CA LEU A 28 23.40 -5.18 13.96
C LEU A 28 22.18 -5.18 14.89
N MET A 29 21.11 -5.90 14.54
CA MET A 29 19.87 -5.96 15.32
C MET A 29 20.07 -6.59 16.70
N PHE A 30 20.97 -7.56 16.84
CA PHE A 30 21.32 -8.18 18.13
C PHE A 30 22.56 -7.56 18.79
N SER A 31 23.15 -6.52 18.19
CA SER A 31 24.32 -5.86 18.75
C SER A 31 23.92 -4.91 19.89
N PRO A 32 24.85 -4.63 20.83
CA PRO A 32 24.65 -3.59 21.84
C PRO A 32 24.43 -2.19 21.25
N LEU A 33 24.72 -1.97 19.97
CA LEU A 33 24.50 -0.68 19.31
C LEU A 33 23.03 -0.43 18.98
N ALA A 34 22.22 -1.48 18.86
CA ALA A 34 20.80 -1.40 18.54
C ALA A 34 19.91 -1.66 19.78
N SER A 35 20.50 -1.76 20.98
CA SER A 35 19.73 -1.88 22.21
C SER A 35 19.06 -0.54 22.55
N PRO A 36 17.85 -0.54 23.14
CA PRO A 36 17.17 0.70 23.54
C PRO A 36 17.99 1.54 24.53
N GLU A 37 18.80 0.88 25.37
CA GLU A 37 19.63 1.53 26.38
C GLU A 37 20.90 2.19 25.82
N ALA A 38 21.29 1.85 24.58
CA ALA A 38 22.50 2.39 23.97
C ALA A 38 22.25 3.75 23.32
N PRO A 39 23.19 4.70 23.45
CA PRO A 39 23.06 5.98 22.78
C PRO A 39 23.14 5.81 21.26
N VAL A 40 22.18 6.40 20.55
CA VAL A 40 22.17 6.49 19.07
C VAL A 40 23.28 7.42 18.59
N GLY A 41 24.50 6.90 18.57
CA GLY A 41 25.72 7.64 18.24
C GLY A 41 26.23 7.40 16.82
N ILE A 42 27.42 7.94 16.55
CA ILE A 42 28.09 7.82 15.25
C ILE A 42 28.30 6.35 14.84
N ALA A 43 28.62 5.47 15.80
CA ALA A 43 28.81 4.04 15.55
C ALA A 43 27.53 3.39 14.97
N PHE A 44 26.37 3.65 15.59
CA PHE A 44 25.08 3.16 15.10
C PHE A 44 24.76 3.70 13.70
N TRP A 45 24.91 5.00 13.49
CA TRP A 45 24.65 5.63 12.18
C TRP A 45 25.58 5.11 11.09
N SER A 46 26.86 4.90 11.41
CA SER A 46 27.83 4.37 10.46
C SER A 46 27.51 2.92 10.07
N ALA A 47 27.17 2.06 11.04
CA ALA A 47 26.77 0.69 10.78
C ALA A 47 25.47 0.64 9.94
N THR A 48 24.49 1.46 10.30
CA THR A 48 23.21 1.58 9.58
C THR A 48 23.42 2.08 8.15
N ALA A 49 24.29 3.08 7.94
CA ALA A 49 24.61 3.60 6.62
C ALA A 49 25.34 2.58 5.74
N VAL A 50 26.32 1.86 6.30
CA VAL A 50 27.01 0.76 5.60
C VAL A 50 26.00 -0.30 5.17
N LEU A 51 25.09 -0.68 6.07
CA LEU A 51 24.05 -1.66 5.79
C LEU A 51 23.08 -1.17 4.71
N ALA A 52 22.68 0.10 4.74
CA ALA A 52 21.82 0.71 3.72
C ALA A 52 22.49 0.74 2.35
N VAL A 53 23.80 1.02 2.30
CA VAL A 53 24.58 0.94 1.05
C VAL A 53 24.60 -0.50 0.54
N LEU A 54 24.91 -1.49 1.38
CA LEU A 54 24.91 -2.90 0.98
C LEU A 54 23.54 -3.37 0.49
N ALA A 55 22.47 -3.00 1.19
CA ALA A 55 21.09 -3.26 0.79
C ALA A 55 20.80 -2.67 -0.60
N SER A 56 21.14 -1.39 -0.82
CA SER A 56 20.88 -0.71 -2.09
C SER A 56 21.67 -1.32 -3.25
N VAL A 57 22.94 -1.71 -3.02
CA VAL A 57 23.77 -2.39 -4.02
C VAL A 57 23.22 -3.78 -4.32
N GLY A 58 22.77 -4.53 -3.30
CA GLY A 58 22.14 -5.84 -3.47
C GLY A 58 20.89 -5.77 -4.33
N ILE A 59 19.97 -4.86 -4.00
CA ILE A 59 18.72 -4.66 -4.76
C ILE A 59 19.03 -4.28 -6.21
N ARG A 60 19.95 -3.32 -6.44
CA ARG A 60 20.34 -2.89 -7.80
C ARG A 60 20.98 -4.02 -8.60
N ARG A 61 21.82 -4.85 -7.97
CA ARG A 61 22.45 -5.99 -8.64
C ARG A 61 21.42 -7.05 -9.03
N VAL A 62 20.49 -7.39 -8.14
CA VAL A 62 19.40 -8.34 -8.45
C VAL A 62 18.52 -7.80 -9.58
N ALA A 63 18.19 -6.51 -9.55
CA ALA A 63 17.40 -5.85 -10.59
C ALA A 63 18.10 -5.81 -11.97
N ALA A 64 19.44 -5.78 -11.99
CA ALA A 64 20.24 -5.71 -13.21
C ALA A 64 20.47 -7.08 -13.88
N ILE A 65 20.07 -8.19 -13.25
CA ILE A 65 20.16 -9.53 -13.85
C ILE A 65 19.10 -9.64 -14.96
N GLN A 66 19.54 -9.55 -16.22
CA GLN A 66 18.71 -9.77 -17.40
C GLN A 66 18.89 -11.22 -17.90
N GLY A 67 17.82 -12.03 -17.87
CA GLY A 67 17.88 -13.43 -18.33
C GLY A 67 16.53 -14.17 -18.28
N THR A 68 16.52 -15.42 -18.76
CA THR A 68 15.37 -16.35 -18.75
C THR A 68 14.88 -16.55 -17.30
N GLY A 69 13.79 -15.88 -16.92
CA GLY A 69 13.31 -15.78 -15.54
C GLY A 69 13.03 -14.35 -15.04
N SER A 70 12.94 -13.35 -15.93
CA SER A 70 12.73 -11.93 -15.61
C SER A 70 11.63 -11.64 -14.58
N GLY A 71 10.52 -12.40 -14.59
CA GLY A 71 9.44 -12.26 -13.60
C GLY A 71 9.84 -12.64 -12.17
N LEU A 72 10.67 -13.68 -12.00
CA LEU A 72 11.16 -14.10 -10.67
C LEU A 72 12.12 -13.07 -10.10
N TYR A 73 13.09 -12.60 -10.89
CA TYR A 73 14.05 -11.58 -10.44
C TYR A 73 13.38 -10.24 -10.16
N ALA A 74 12.34 -9.86 -10.91
CA ALA A 74 11.53 -8.68 -10.61
C ALA A 74 10.82 -8.82 -9.25
N SER A 75 10.18 -9.97 -9.00
CA SER A 75 9.52 -10.25 -7.71
C SER A 75 10.52 -10.28 -6.55
N MET A 76 11.68 -10.91 -6.73
CA MET A 76 12.76 -10.92 -5.73
C MET A 76 13.29 -9.52 -5.43
N THR A 77 13.44 -8.67 -6.45
CA THR A 77 13.85 -7.27 -6.28
C THR A 77 12.83 -6.52 -5.42
N ALA A 78 11.54 -6.65 -5.72
CA ALA A 78 10.47 -6.03 -4.95
C ALA A 78 10.41 -6.55 -3.50
N ALA A 79 10.55 -7.87 -3.31
CA ALA A 79 10.57 -8.50 -2.00
C ALA A 79 11.77 -8.02 -1.16
N LEU A 80 12.98 -8.01 -1.73
CA LEU A 80 14.18 -7.52 -1.06
C LEU A 80 14.02 -6.06 -0.65
N PHE A 81 13.52 -5.21 -1.54
CA PHE A 81 13.25 -3.81 -1.22
C PHE A 81 12.26 -3.65 -0.05
N GLY A 82 11.13 -4.38 -0.10
CA GLY A 82 10.15 -4.38 0.98
C GLY A 82 10.72 -4.87 2.33
N ILE A 83 11.50 -5.96 2.32
CA ILE A 83 12.15 -6.49 3.52
C ILE A 83 13.10 -5.46 4.13
N TRP A 84 13.91 -4.78 3.31
CA TRP A 84 14.82 -3.75 3.80
C TRP A 84 14.09 -2.55 4.39
N ILE A 85 12.97 -2.11 3.79
CA ILE A 85 12.13 -1.05 4.36
C ILE A 85 11.62 -1.46 5.75
N VAL A 86 11.05 -2.65 5.88
CA VAL A 86 10.51 -3.14 7.17
C VAL A 86 11.62 -3.29 8.20
N TYR A 87 12.79 -3.78 7.80
CA TYR A 87 13.95 -3.89 8.69
C TYR A 87 14.42 -2.53 9.20
N PHE A 88 14.65 -1.55 8.32
CA PHE A 88 15.10 -0.22 8.74
C PHE A 88 14.04 0.51 9.55
N TRP A 89 12.75 0.34 9.22
CA TRP A 89 11.66 0.86 10.05
C TRP A 89 11.72 0.29 11.47
N GLN A 90 11.81 -1.03 11.62
CA GLN A 90 11.95 -1.68 12.93
C GLN A 90 13.18 -1.17 13.68
N LEU A 91 14.35 -1.17 13.03
CA LEU A 91 15.62 -0.76 13.64
C LEU A 91 15.57 0.69 14.13
N LEU A 92 15.14 1.62 13.27
CA LEU A 92 15.17 3.05 13.56
C LEU A 92 14.12 3.45 14.61
N VAL A 93 12.91 2.90 14.56
CA VAL A 93 11.86 3.22 15.55
C VAL A 93 12.24 2.72 16.94
N VAL A 94 12.87 1.55 17.04
CA VAL A 94 13.31 1.00 18.32
C VAL A 94 14.54 1.74 18.84
N ALA A 95 15.56 1.94 18.00
CA ALA A 95 16.79 2.60 18.41
C ALA A 95 16.58 4.07 18.79
N ALA A 96 15.73 4.79 18.05
CA ALA A 96 15.43 6.20 18.32
C ALA A 96 14.29 6.41 19.33
N GLU A 97 13.82 5.34 20.00
CA GLU A 97 12.74 5.37 21.01
C GLU A 97 11.51 6.17 20.55
N VAL A 98 11.11 6.01 19.28
CA VAL A 98 10.02 6.79 18.72
C VAL A 98 8.72 6.48 19.46
N PRO A 99 7.96 7.50 19.90
CA PRO A 99 6.69 7.26 20.59
C PRO A 99 5.75 6.37 19.79
N ARG A 100 5.24 5.31 20.43
CA ARG A 100 4.38 4.29 19.78
C ARG A 100 3.10 4.86 19.16
N VAL A 101 2.62 6.00 19.68
CA VAL A 101 1.44 6.72 19.17
C VAL A 101 1.71 7.36 17.81
N LEU A 102 2.97 7.75 17.53
CA LEU A 102 3.36 8.35 16.26
C LEU A 102 3.68 7.29 15.21
N LEU A 103 4.52 6.32 15.58
CA LEU A 103 4.95 5.27 14.67
C LEU A 103 5.29 3.99 15.45
N PRO A 104 4.37 3.01 15.52
CA PRO A 104 4.66 1.74 16.16
C PRO A 104 5.70 0.96 15.33
N SER A 105 6.45 0.09 16.00
CA SER A 105 7.39 -0.79 15.31
C SER A 105 6.64 -1.90 14.57
N PRO A 106 7.14 -2.37 13.40
CA PRO A 106 6.55 -3.47 12.66
C PRO A 106 6.22 -4.71 13.49
N ALA A 107 7.10 -5.09 14.42
CA ALA A 107 6.87 -6.23 15.31
C ALA A 107 5.63 -6.04 16.19
N LEU A 108 5.41 -4.83 16.72
CA LEU A 108 4.21 -4.50 17.50
C LEU A 108 2.94 -4.49 16.64
N ILE A 109 3.04 -4.09 15.38
CA ILE A 109 1.90 -4.15 14.45
C ILE A 109 1.50 -5.61 14.24
N VAL A 110 2.46 -6.49 13.96
CA VAL A 110 2.18 -7.92 13.73
C VAL A 110 1.59 -8.58 14.97
N SER A 111 2.11 -8.28 16.18
CA SER A 111 1.53 -8.82 17.42
C SER A 111 0.10 -8.31 17.62
N ALA A 112 -0.13 -7.01 17.45
CA ALA A 112 -1.47 -6.43 17.59
C ALA A 112 -2.47 -6.99 16.57
N LEU A 113 -2.04 -7.24 15.33
CA LEU A 113 -2.88 -7.88 14.30
C LEU A 113 -3.29 -9.30 14.72
N TRP A 114 -2.36 -10.08 15.26
CA TRP A 114 -2.63 -11.45 15.69
C TRP A 114 -3.54 -11.49 16.92
N GLU A 115 -3.29 -10.63 17.90
CA GLU A 115 -4.07 -10.54 19.14
C GLU A 115 -5.50 -10.06 18.90
N ASN A 116 -5.71 -9.16 17.94
CA ASN A 116 -7.02 -8.55 17.67
C ASN A 116 -7.70 -9.11 16.41
N LEU A 117 -7.22 -10.24 15.88
CA LEU A 117 -7.65 -10.77 14.58
C LEU A 117 -9.17 -11.00 14.50
N GLY A 118 -9.80 -11.39 15.61
CA GLY A 118 -11.26 -11.56 15.70
C GLY A 118 -12.03 -10.25 15.53
N THR A 119 -11.62 -9.20 16.23
CA THR A 119 -12.22 -7.86 16.12
C THR A 119 -11.98 -7.27 14.74
N LEU A 120 -10.74 -7.33 14.24
CA LEU A 120 -10.40 -6.87 12.89
C LEU A 120 -11.19 -7.62 11.81
N GLY A 121 -11.44 -8.91 12.00
CA GLY A 121 -12.29 -9.70 11.10
C GLY A 121 -13.73 -9.19 11.08
N GLY A 122 -14.31 -8.89 12.24
CA GLY A 122 -15.64 -8.27 12.35
C GLY A 122 -15.70 -6.92 11.63
N ASP A 123 -14.72 -6.05 11.89
CA ASP A 123 -14.61 -4.73 11.26
C ASP A 123 -14.42 -4.84 9.74
N PHE A 124 -13.62 -5.81 9.28
CA PHE A 124 -13.44 -6.09 7.86
C PHE A 124 -14.75 -6.50 7.19
N VAL A 125 -15.52 -7.40 7.81
CA VAL A 125 -16.83 -7.80 7.27
C VAL A 125 -17.79 -6.61 7.22
N GLN A 126 -17.84 -5.79 8.26
CA GLN A 126 -18.72 -4.62 8.30
C GLN A 126 -18.33 -3.56 7.24
N THR A 127 -17.03 -3.30 7.09
CA THR A 127 -16.54 -2.21 6.23
C THR A 127 -16.41 -2.65 4.78
N VAL A 128 -15.75 -3.77 4.52
CA VAL A 128 -15.47 -4.23 3.15
C VAL A 128 -16.63 -5.02 2.58
N VAL A 129 -17.07 -6.07 3.28
CA VAL A 129 -18.07 -7.01 2.73
C VAL A 129 -19.47 -6.38 2.70
N LYS A 130 -19.87 -5.69 3.77
CA LYS A 130 -21.20 -5.05 3.80
C LYS A 130 -21.20 -3.69 3.13
N ALA A 131 -20.40 -2.73 3.61
CA ALA A 131 -20.50 -1.36 3.09
C ALA A 131 -19.91 -1.21 1.69
N VAL A 132 -18.64 -1.55 1.49
CA VAL A 132 -17.94 -1.33 0.21
C VAL A 132 -18.52 -2.20 -0.89
N PHE A 133 -18.63 -3.51 -0.69
CA PHE A 133 -19.07 -4.41 -1.77
C PHE A 133 -20.50 -4.13 -2.24
N VAL A 134 -21.45 -3.95 -1.31
CA VAL A 134 -22.84 -3.61 -1.65
C VAL A 134 -22.92 -2.24 -2.31
N GLY A 135 -22.24 -1.23 -1.74
CA GLY A 135 -22.25 0.12 -2.29
C GLY A 135 -21.60 0.20 -3.66
N TRP A 136 -20.49 -0.52 -3.88
CA TRP A 136 -19.81 -0.62 -5.16
C TRP A 136 -20.70 -1.31 -6.20
N ALA A 137 -21.27 -2.47 -5.86
CA ALA A 137 -22.15 -3.20 -6.78
C ALA A 137 -23.37 -2.37 -7.20
N LEU A 138 -24.02 -1.70 -6.24
CA LEU A 138 -25.18 -0.85 -6.52
C LEU A 138 -24.79 0.40 -7.33
N GLY A 139 -23.73 1.10 -6.93
CA GLY A 139 -23.28 2.31 -7.62
C GLY A 139 -22.80 2.05 -9.04
N CYS A 140 -22.01 1.00 -9.25
CA CYS A 140 -21.58 0.60 -10.59
C CYS A 140 -22.76 0.15 -11.45
N SER A 141 -23.67 -0.68 -10.93
CA SER A 141 -24.85 -1.11 -11.67
C SER A 141 -25.71 0.08 -12.08
N LEU A 142 -25.94 1.03 -11.16
CA LEU A 142 -26.72 2.23 -11.44
C LEU A 142 -26.02 3.12 -12.48
N GLY A 143 -24.71 3.36 -12.35
CA GLY A 143 -23.93 4.18 -13.29
C GLY A 143 -23.95 3.58 -14.70
N PHE A 144 -23.74 2.27 -14.80
CA PHE A 144 -23.78 1.54 -16.07
C PHE A 144 -25.17 1.59 -16.73
N LEU A 145 -26.24 1.33 -15.97
CA LEU A 145 -27.61 1.37 -16.51
C LEU A 145 -28.02 2.78 -16.96
N VAL A 146 -27.64 3.81 -16.19
CA VAL A 146 -27.92 5.21 -16.55
C VAL A 146 -27.11 5.62 -17.78
N ALA A 147 -25.87 5.15 -17.94
CA ALA A 147 -25.07 5.42 -19.14
C ALA A 147 -25.75 4.89 -20.40
N ILE A 148 -26.23 3.64 -20.37
CA ILE A 148 -26.98 3.04 -21.49
C ILE A 148 -28.24 3.86 -21.79
N ALA A 149 -28.96 4.31 -20.76
CA ALA A 149 -30.16 5.13 -20.96
C ALA A 149 -29.82 6.49 -21.61
N ILE A 150 -28.73 7.13 -21.20
CA ILE A 150 -28.23 8.38 -21.77
C ILE A 150 -27.84 8.21 -23.23
N ASP A 151 -27.07 7.17 -23.56
CA ASP A 151 -26.63 6.87 -24.93
C ASP A 151 -27.83 6.67 -25.88
N ARG A 152 -28.88 6.00 -25.40
CA ARG A 152 -30.08 5.73 -26.20
C ARG A 152 -31.03 6.92 -26.35
N MET A 153 -30.94 7.94 -25.49
CA MET A 153 -31.92 9.04 -25.43
C MET A 153 -31.23 10.42 -25.56
N PRO A 154 -31.30 11.08 -26.73
CA PRO A 154 -30.66 12.38 -26.95
C PRO A 154 -31.11 13.50 -25.98
N PHE A 155 -32.30 13.38 -25.39
CA PHE A 155 -32.78 14.27 -24.33
C PHE A 155 -31.99 14.10 -23.02
N LEU A 156 -31.75 12.86 -22.60
CA LEU A 156 -31.00 12.55 -21.38
C LEU A 156 -29.53 12.94 -21.52
N GLN A 157 -28.96 12.82 -22.71
CA GLN A 157 -27.59 13.27 -22.99
C GLN A 157 -27.41 14.77 -22.72
N ARG A 158 -28.36 15.62 -23.15
CA ARG A 158 -28.27 17.07 -22.92
C ARG A 158 -28.55 17.47 -21.47
N GLY A 159 -29.41 16.73 -20.76
CA GLY A 159 -29.83 17.05 -19.40
C GLY A 159 -28.97 16.43 -18.29
N LEU A 160 -28.60 15.16 -18.41
CA LEU A 160 -27.91 14.41 -17.35
C LEU A 160 -26.38 14.57 -17.39
N LEU A 161 -25.77 14.82 -18.54
CA LEU A 161 -24.31 15.05 -18.61
C LEU A 161 -23.85 16.23 -17.73
N PRO A 162 -24.51 17.41 -17.77
CA PRO A 162 -24.18 18.52 -16.86
C PRO A 162 -24.36 18.14 -15.39
N ILE A 163 -25.47 17.48 -15.05
CA ILE A 163 -25.78 17.09 -13.65
C ILE A 163 -24.75 16.08 -13.13
N ALA A 164 -24.40 15.09 -13.94
CA ALA A 164 -23.37 14.12 -13.62
C ALA A 164 -22.04 14.81 -13.30
N SER A 165 -21.63 15.77 -14.13
CA SER A 165 -20.40 16.53 -13.89
C SER A 165 -20.43 17.32 -12.58
N LEU A 166 -21.60 17.86 -12.18
CA LEU A 166 -21.75 18.57 -10.90
C LEU A 166 -21.66 17.63 -9.69
N THR A 167 -22.15 16.40 -9.81
CA THR A 167 -22.02 15.39 -8.74
C THR A 167 -20.55 15.12 -8.38
N SER A 168 -19.64 15.19 -9.36
CA SER A 168 -18.20 15.04 -9.12
C SER A 168 -17.56 16.18 -8.31
N ALA A 169 -18.22 17.34 -8.26
CA ALA A 169 -17.75 18.50 -7.51
C ALA A 169 -18.21 18.50 -6.04
N ILE A 170 -19.12 17.59 -5.65
CA ILE A 170 -19.63 17.53 -4.28
C ILE A 170 -18.53 16.99 -3.36
N PRO A 171 -18.09 17.75 -2.33
CA PRO A 171 -17.07 17.27 -1.41
C PRO A 171 -17.61 16.13 -0.55
N LEU A 172 -16.89 15.01 -0.51
CA LEU A 172 -17.26 13.82 0.25
C LEU A 172 -17.52 14.11 1.74
N VAL A 173 -16.73 15.04 2.31
CA VAL A 173 -16.85 15.48 3.70
C VAL A 173 -18.24 16.06 4.00
N GLY A 174 -18.91 16.67 3.02
CA GLY A 174 -20.28 17.17 3.16
C GLY A 174 -21.36 16.11 2.99
N VAL A 175 -21.10 15.07 2.20
CA VAL A 175 -22.05 13.98 1.93
C VAL A 175 -22.17 13.03 3.13
N ALA A 176 -21.06 12.74 3.82
CA ALA A 176 -21.03 11.75 4.88
C ALA A 176 -22.01 12.05 6.04
N PRO A 177 -22.12 13.28 6.59
CA PRO A 177 -23.10 13.59 7.63
C PRO A 177 -24.55 13.41 7.17
N ILE A 178 -24.87 13.77 5.92
CA ILE A 178 -26.21 13.61 5.35
C ILE A 178 -26.56 12.12 5.24
N ALA A 179 -25.63 11.30 4.76
CA ALA A 179 -25.81 9.86 4.69
C ALA A 179 -26.00 9.23 6.07
N ILE A 180 -25.31 9.74 7.10
CA ILE A 180 -25.52 9.32 8.50
C ILE A 180 -26.92 9.73 9.00
N MET A 181 -27.37 10.95 8.69
CA MET A 181 -28.71 11.41 9.08
C MET A 181 -29.82 10.57 8.44
N TRP A 182 -29.63 10.11 7.20
CA TRP A 182 -30.64 9.31 6.49
C TRP A 182 -30.60 7.83 6.82
N PHE A 183 -29.40 7.24 6.93
CA PHE A 183 -29.21 5.79 7.03
C PHE A 183 -28.63 5.32 8.37
N GLY A 184 -28.34 6.23 9.30
CA GLY A 184 -27.78 5.96 10.62
C GLY A 184 -26.27 5.79 10.66
N PHE A 185 -25.74 5.37 11.82
CA PHE A 185 -24.30 5.20 12.04
C PHE A 185 -23.73 3.86 11.56
N GLU A 186 -24.59 2.95 11.12
CA GLU A 186 -24.18 1.61 10.70
C GLU A 186 -23.67 1.56 9.25
N TRP A 187 -23.38 0.35 8.77
CA TRP A 187 -22.88 0.09 7.42
C TRP A 187 -23.74 0.66 6.26
N PRO A 188 -25.09 0.83 6.35
CA PRO A 188 -25.87 1.36 5.23
C PRO A 188 -25.49 2.79 4.83
N SER A 189 -25.17 3.65 5.80
CA SER A 189 -24.69 5.01 5.55
C SER A 189 -23.38 5.01 4.76
N LYS A 190 -22.48 4.06 5.07
CA LYS A 190 -21.18 3.93 4.38
C LYS A 190 -21.38 3.37 2.97
N ALA A 191 -22.30 2.41 2.81
CA ALA A 191 -22.69 1.91 1.51
C ALA A 191 -23.26 3.02 0.62
N ALA A 192 -24.15 3.88 1.13
CA ALA A 192 -24.72 5.00 0.39
C ALA A 192 -23.64 5.99 -0.11
N VAL A 193 -22.65 6.27 0.73
CA VAL A 193 -21.49 7.08 0.32
C VAL A 193 -20.71 6.41 -0.80
N VAL A 194 -20.45 5.10 -0.70
CA VAL A 194 -19.76 4.35 -1.75
C VAL A 194 -20.54 4.36 -3.06
N VAL A 195 -21.88 4.19 -3.03
CA VAL A 195 -22.74 4.28 -4.22
C VAL A 195 -22.53 5.60 -4.95
N LEU A 196 -22.56 6.72 -4.23
CA LEU A 196 -22.39 8.05 -4.83
C LEU A 196 -20.99 8.22 -5.46
N MET A 197 -19.95 7.71 -4.79
CA MET A 197 -18.57 7.80 -5.26
C MET A 197 -18.28 6.91 -6.46
N THR A 198 -18.93 5.74 -6.58
CA THR A 198 -18.70 4.79 -7.68
C THR A 198 -19.64 5.00 -8.87
N PHE A 199 -20.81 5.61 -8.64
CA PHE A 199 -21.79 5.90 -9.69
C PHE A 199 -21.20 6.76 -10.80
N PHE A 200 -20.57 7.89 -10.47
CA PHE A 200 -20.13 8.86 -11.48
C PHE A 200 -18.95 8.36 -12.33
N PRO A 201 -17.85 7.82 -11.76
CA PRO A 201 -16.78 7.23 -12.57
C PRO A 201 -17.29 6.12 -13.48
N MET A 202 -18.21 5.27 -13.02
CA MET A 202 -18.78 4.21 -13.84
C MET A 202 -19.63 4.77 -14.98
N LEU A 203 -20.49 5.75 -14.69
CA LEU A 203 -21.33 6.42 -15.68
C LEU A 203 -20.46 6.99 -16.81
N VAL A 204 -19.44 7.79 -16.48
CA VAL A 204 -18.57 8.44 -17.47
C VAL A 204 -17.67 7.44 -18.20
N SER A 205 -17.23 6.37 -17.54
CA SER A 205 -16.41 5.34 -18.20
C SER A 205 -17.21 4.48 -19.19
N THR A 206 -18.54 4.44 -19.04
CA THR A 206 -19.42 3.63 -19.91
C THR A 206 -19.95 4.42 -21.10
N LEU A 207 -20.16 5.74 -20.93
CA LEU A 207 -20.53 6.68 -22.00
C LEU A 207 -19.40 6.88 -23.01
#